data_AF-A0A3C2A6P6-F1
#
_entry.id   AF-A0A3C2A6P6-F1
#
_cell.length_a   1.000
_cell.length_b   1.000
_cell.length_c   1.000
_cell.angle_alpha   90.00
_cell.angle_beta   90.00
_cell.angle_gamma   90.00
#
_symmetry.space_group_name_H-M   'P 1'
#
loop_
_entity.id
_entity.type
_entity.pdbx_description
1 polymer ?
#
loop_
_entity_poly.entity_id
_entity_poly.type
_entity_poly.pdbx_seq_one_letter_code
_entity_poly.pdbx_strand_id
1 'polypeptide(L)'
;TDYPLIRYADVILMKAEAAWRSGDNGTALSLINEVRAARELADITSISADGQEILDERGFEFYWEGIRRTDLIRFGKFNEAWNEKPASDPSRNLFPIPQPAVDTNPNLAQNDGY
;
A
#
# COMPACT_ATOMS: atom_id res chain seq x y z
N THR A 1 -12.44 18.14 13.80
CA THR A 1 -12.59 17.42 12.52
C THR A 1 -12.12 16.01 12.71
N ASP A 2 -12.83 15.07 12.09
CA ASP A 2 -12.59 13.64 12.23
C ASP A 2 -11.40 13.19 11.36
N TYR A 3 -10.73 12.12 11.77
CA TYR A 3 -9.68 11.46 11.00
C TYR A 3 -10.23 10.13 10.46
N PRO A 4 -10.53 10.02 9.15
CA PRO A 4 -11.10 8.80 8.60
C PRO A 4 -10.05 7.68 8.61
N LEU A 5 -10.23 6.70 9.49
CA LEU A 5 -9.36 5.51 9.52
C LEU A 5 -9.63 4.54 8.38
N ILE A 6 -10.91 4.41 8.00
CA ILE A 6 -11.37 3.56 6.91
C ILE A 6 -12.51 4.30 6.23
N ARG A 7 -12.55 4.23 4.89
CA ARG A 7 -13.64 4.77 4.09
C ARG A 7 -14.00 3.81 2.96
N TYR A 8 -15.17 4.01 2.38
CA TYR A 8 -15.74 3.05 1.43
C TYR A 8 -14.85 2.80 0.20
N ALA A 9 -14.18 3.83 -0.33
CA ALA A 9 -13.24 3.64 -1.44
C ALA A 9 -12.06 2.73 -1.07
N ASP A 10 -11.64 2.67 0.20
CA ASP A 10 -10.57 1.77 0.63
C ASP A 10 -11.02 0.33 0.54
N VAL A 11 -12.26 0.05 0.95
CA VAL A 11 -12.88 -1.29 0.79
C VAL A 11 -12.97 -1.68 -0.68
N ILE A 12 -13.37 -0.76 -1.56
CA ILE A 12 -13.44 -1.01 -3.01
C ILE A 12 -12.04 -1.32 -3.57
N LEU A 13 -11.03 -0.50 -3.27
CA LEU A 13 -9.68 -0.67 -3.80
C LEU A 13 -8.95 -1.88 -3.18
N MET A 14 -9.22 -2.22 -1.91
CA MET A 14 -8.75 -3.48 -1.31
C MET A 14 -9.36 -4.70 -2.02
N LYS A 15 -10.66 -4.64 -2.36
CA LYS A 15 -11.32 -5.70 -3.12
C LYS A 15 -10.76 -5.80 -4.55
N ALA A 16 -10.48 -4.67 -5.19
CA ALA A 16 -9.86 -4.61 -6.51
C ALA A 16 -8.47 -5.27 -6.49
N GLU A 17 -7.65 -4.95 -5.48
CA GLU A 17 -6.36 -5.58 -5.30
C GLU A 17 -6.47 -7.09 -5.07
N ALA A 18 -7.40 -7.53 -4.23
CA ALA A 18 -7.64 -8.95 -3.98
C ALA A 18 -8.08 -9.70 -5.25
N ALA A 19 -8.98 -9.10 -6.05
CA ALA A 19 -9.43 -9.66 -7.32
C ALA A 19 -8.25 -9.82 -8.30
N TRP A 20 -7.43 -8.79 -8.47
CA TRP A 20 -6.23 -8.84 -9.30
C TRP A 20 -5.24 -9.91 -8.83
N ARG A 21 -4.96 -9.98 -7.52
CA ARG A 21 -4.08 -11.03 -6.95
C ARG A 21 -4.63 -12.45 -7.13
N SER A 22 -5.95 -12.60 -7.26
CA SER A 22 -6.60 -13.88 -7.55
C SER A 22 -6.65 -14.23 -9.05
N GLY A 23 -6.20 -13.33 -9.92
CA GLY A 23 -6.22 -13.49 -11.38
C GLY A 23 -7.49 -12.96 -12.07
N ASP A 24 -8.43 -12.39 -11.32
CA ASP A 24 -9.64 -11.78 -11.87
C ASP A 24 -9.41 -10.30 -12.21
N ASN A 25 -8.75 -10.07 -13.33
CA ASN A 25 -8.45 -8.73 -13.83
C ASN A 25 -9.71 -7.96 -14.25
N GLY A 26 -10.78 -8.66 -14.65
CA GLY A 26 -12.03 -8.03 -15.08
C GLY A 26 -12.73 -7.33 -13.91
N THR A 27 -12.87 -8.04 -12.79
CA THR A 27 -13.43 -7.47 -11.56
C THR A 27 -12.54 -6.36 -11.00
N ALA A 28 -11.21 -6.56 -10.99
CA ALA A 28 -10.28 -5.55 -10.52
C ALA A 28 -10.39 -4.24 -11.32
N LEU A 29 -10.45 -4.32 -12.65
CA LEU A 29 -10.57 -3.17 -13.53
C LEU A 29 -11.89 -2.42 -13.30
N SER A 30 -12.99 -3.16 -13.17
CA SER A 30 -14.30 -2.57 -12.88
C SER A 30 -14.31 -1.80 -11.56
N LEU A 31 -13.69 -2.33 -10.51
CA LEU A 31 -13.67 -1.71 -9.18
C LEU A 31 -12.76 -0.47 -9.12
N ILE A 32 -11.62 -0.48 -9.82
CA ILE A 32 -10.76 0.71 -9.93
C ILE A 32 -11.50 1.82 -10.68
N ASN A 33 -12.14 1.49 -11.81
CA ASN A 33 -12.88 2.46 -12.60
C ASN A 33 -14.12 3.01 -11.86
N GLU A 34 -14.73 2.24 -10.95
CA GLU A 34 -15.77 2.76 -10.04
C GLU A 34 -15.27 3.95 -9.21
N VAL A 35 -14.07 3.85 -8.63
CA VAL A 35 -13.46 4.93 -7.85
C VAL A 35 -13.07 6.11 -8.74
N ARG A 36 -12.50 5.83 -9.91
CA ARG A 36 -12.10 6.86 -10.90
C ARG A 36 -13.30 7.65 -11.42
N ALA A 37 -14.40 6.98 -11.73
CA ALA A 37 -15.64 7.60 -12.19
C ALA A 37 -16.23 8.53 -11.11
N ALA A 38 -16.12 8.17 -9.83
CA ALA A 38 -16.51 9.03 -8.71
C ALA A 38 -15.63 10.28 -8.55
N ARG A 39 -14.55 10.40 -9.33
CA ARG A 39 -13.65 11.56 -9.43
C ARG A 39 -13.67 12.19 -10.83
N GLU A 40 -14.61 11.79 -11.68
CA GLU A 40 -14.75 12.27 -13.07
C GLU A 40 -13.47 12.01 -13.91
N LEU A 41 -12.72 10.96 -13.57
CA LEU A 41 -11.53 10.55 -14.29
C LEU A 41 -11.88 9.53 -15.38
N ALA A 42 -11.11 9.54 -16.47
CA ALA A 42 -11.24 8.54 -17.52
C ALA A 42 -10.90 7.14 -17.02
N ASP A 43 -11.62 6.14 -17.52
CA ASP A 43 -11.35 4.73 -17.23
C ASP A 43 -9.95 4.32 -17.67
N ILE A 44 -9.31 3.46 -16.87
CA ILE A 44 -8.17 2.67 -17.32
C ILE A 44 -8.68 1.41 -18.04
N THR A 45 -7.87 0.87 -18.95
CA THR A 45 -8.25 -0.27 -19.80
C THR A 45 -7.52 -1.56 -19.45
N SER A 46 -6.47 -1.50 -18.64
CA SER A 46 -5.68 -2.65 -18.22
C SER A 46 -5.03 -2.43 -16.87
N ILE A 47 -4.69 -3.53 -16.20
CA ILE A 47 -3.83 -3.54 -15.01
C ILE A 47 -2.58 -4.34 -15.39
N SER A 48 -1.41 -3.77 -15.11
CA SER A 48 -0.11 -4.39 -15.36
C SER A 48 0.12 -5.64 -14.51
N ALA A 49 1.11 -6.45 -14.89
CA ALA A 49 1.48 -7.64 -14.14
C ALA A 49 2.06 -7.32 -12.74
N ASP A 50 2.53 -6.10 -12.50
CA ASP A 50 2.98 -5.62 -11.19
C ASP A 50 1.90 -4.81 -10.44
N GLY A 51 0.71 -4.66 -11.02
CA GLY A 51 -0.45 -4.02 -10.37
C GLY A 51 -0.26 -2.51 -10.15
N GLN A 52 0.56 -1.86 -10.98
CA GLN A 52 0.95 -0.47 -10.79
C GLN A 52 -0.26 0.48 -10.80
N GLU A 53 -1.27 0.21 -11.63
CA GLU A 53 -2.48 1.03 -11.71
C GLU A 53 -3.31 0.98 -10.42
N ILE A 54 -3.34 -0.17 -9.73
CA ILE A 54 -4.00 -0.28 -8.41
C ILE A 54 -3.23 0.55 -7.38
N LEU A 55 -1.90 0.42 -7.36
CA LEU A 55 -1.04 1.13 -6.42
C LEU A 55 -1.07 2.65 -6.65
N ASP A 56 -1.17 3.10 -7.90
CA ASP A 56 -1.27 4.50 -8.25
C ASP A 56 -2.64 5.06 -7.85
N GLU A 57 -3.74 4.36 -8.15
CA GLU A 57 -5.08 4.81 -7.75
C GLU A 57 -5.19 4.93 -6.23
N ARG A 58 -4.65 3.96 -5.46
CA ARG A 58 -4.55 4.09 -3.99
C ARG A 58 -3.69 5.28 -3.57
N GLY A 59 -2.60 5.57 -4.29
CA GLY A 59 -1.76 6.73 -4.03
C GLY A 59 -2.49 8.06 -4.23
N PHE A 60 -3.31 8.18 -5.27
CA PHE A 60 -4.08 9.38 -5.57
C PHE A 60 -5.25 9.55 -4.61
N GLU A 61 -6.02 8.48 -4.41
CA GLU A 61 -7.27 8.53 -3.65
C GLU A 61 -7.01 8.81 -2.16
N PHE A 62 -5.94 8.26 -1.58
CA PHE A 62 -5.65 8.36 -0.14
C PHE A 62 -4.45 9.24 0.21
N TYR A 63 -4.19 10.28 -0.59
CA TYR A 63 -3.14 11.24 -0.31
C TYR A 63 -3.35 11.89 1.06
N TRP A 64 -2.32 11.87 1.92
CA TRP A 64 -2.36 12.32 3.33
C TRP A 64 -3.22 11.52 4.31
N GLU A 65 -3.66 10.31 3.95
CA GLU A 65 -4.44 9.44 4.85
C GLU A 65 -3.60 8.34 5.53
N GLY A 66 -2.26 8.41 5.45
CA GLY A 66 -1.37 7.55 6.24
C GLY A 66 -1.18 6.11 5.73
N ILE A 67 -1.77 5.75 4.59
CA ILE A 67 -1.73 4.36 4.09
C ILE A 67 -0.55 4.03 3.16
N ARG A 68 0.07 5.06 2.55
CA ARG A 68 1.01 4.88 1.42
C ARG A 68 2.18 3.96 1.75
N ARG A 69 2.71 4.04 2.97
CA ARG A 69 3.80 3.17 3.44
C ARG A 69 3.42 1.70 3.36
N THR A 70 2.26 1.36 3.90
CA THR A 70 1.78 -0.04 3.95
C THR A 70 1.49 -0.55 2.54
N ASP A 71 0.89 0.27 1.69
CA ASP A 71 0.66 -0.08 0.28
C ASP A 71 1.97 -0.39 -0.45
N LEU A 72 2.95 0.50 -0.36
CA LEU A 72 4.24 0.30 -1.00
C LEU A 72 4.97 -0.96 -0.51
N ILE A 73 4.85 -1.32 0.77
CA ILE A 73 5.44 -2.56 1.30
C ILE A 73 4.72 -3.78 0.72
N ARG A 74 3.38 -3.77 0.67
CA ARG A 74 2.58 -4.88 0.13
C ARG A 74 2.78 -5.10 -1.38
N PHE A 75 3.16 -4.04 -2.11
CA PHE A 75 3.53 -4.09 -3.52
C PHE A 75 5.04 -4.25 -3.77
N GLY A 76 5.86 -4.32 -2.72
CA GLY A 76 7.32 -4.47 -2.84
C GLY A 76 8.06 -3.24 -3.39
N LYS A 77 7.40 -2.08 -3.46
CA LYS A 77 7.93 -0.82 -4.00
C LYS A 77 8.54 0.10 -2.94
N PHE A 78 8.33 -0.15 -1.64
CA PHE A 78 8.78 0.76 -0.57
C PHE A 78 10.30 0.99 -0.54
N ASN A 79 11.06 -0.04 -0.90
CA ASN A 79 12.51 -0.01 -0.88
C ASN A 79 13.14 0.66 -2.10
N GLU A 80 12.36 0.96 -3.13
CA GLU A 80 12.84 1.64 -4.33
C GLU A 80 13.23 3.10 -4.03
N ALA A 81 14.01 3.68 -4.95
CA ALA A 81 14.35 5.09 -4.91
C ALA A 81 13.20 5.94 -5.48
N TRP A 82 12.97 7.11 -4.91
CA TRP A 82 12.12 8.16 -5.48
C TRP A 82 12.69 9.54 -5.16
N ASN A 83 12.02 10.62 -5.56
CA ASN A 83 12.49 12.02 -5.50
C ASN A 83 13.44 12.35 -4.32
N GLU A 84 13.00 12.16 -3.07
CA GLU A 84 13.75 12.52 -1.86
C GLU A 84 14.14 11.31 -0.99
N LYS A 85 14.17 10.10 -1.57
CA LYS A 85 14.49 8.87 -0.84
C LYS A 85 15.35 7.97 -1.72
N PRO A 86 16.60 7.67 -1.33
CA PRO A 86 17.36 6.65 -2.03
C PRO A 86 16.75 5.26 -1.84
N ALA A 87 17.17 4.29 -2.66
CA ALA A 87 16.84 2.91 -2.41
C ALA A 87 17.31 2.48 -1.01
N SER A 88 16.54 1.63 -0.34
CA SER A 88 16.77 1.25 1.06
C SER A 88 16.71 -0.25 1.26
N ASP A 89 17.49 -0.78 2.19
CA ASP A 89 17.51 -2.20 2.52
C ASP A 89 16.13 -2.72 3.00
N PRO A 90 15.72 -3.96 2.67
CA PRO A 90 14.45 -4.55 3.12
C PRO A 90 14.23 -4.54 4.63
N SER A 91 15.28 -4.51 5.46
CA SER A 91 15.18 -4.31 6.92
C SER A 91 14.38 -3.06 7.31
N ARG A 92 14.33 -2.04 6.44
CA ARG A 92 13.56 -0.80 6.67
C ARG A 92 12.04 -0.96 6.55
N ASN A 93 11.57 -2.15 6.16
CA ASN A 93 10.13 -2.47 6.10
C ASN A 93 9.51 -2.63 7.48
N LEU A 94 10.33 -2.93 8.49
CA LEU A 94 9.92 -2.99 9.90
C LEU A 94 10.63 -1.88 10.69
N PHE A 95 9.95 -1.36 11.70
CA PHE A 95 10.56 -0.47 12.68
C PHE A 95 11.40 -1.28 13.68
N PRO A 96 12.42 -0.70 14.32
CA PRO A 96 13.11 -1.34 15.42
C PRO A 96 12.13 -1.60 16.56
N ILE A 97 12.26 -2.76 17.19
CA ILE A 97 11.64 -3.02 18.49
C ILE A 97 12.32 -2.10 19.50
N PRO A 98 11.57 -1.35 20.34
CA PRO A 98 12.18 -0.47 21.34
C PRO A 98 13.16 -1.21 22.25
N GLN A 99 14.38 -0.67 22.41
CA GLN A 99 15.45 -1.32 23.18
C GLN A 99 15.03 -1.74 24.60
N PRO A 100 14.27 -0.93 25.37
CA PRO A 100 13.82 -1.36 26.70
C PRO A 100 12.95 -2.63 26.70
N ALA A 101 12.21 -2.89 25.61
CA ALA A 101 11.42 -4.12 25.48
C ALA A 101 12.31 -5.35 25.24
N VAL A 102 13.37 -5.20 24.45
CA VAL A 102 14.38 -6.23 24.20
C VAL A 102 15.15 -6.54 25.48
N ASP A 103 15.59 -5.51 26.22
CA ASP A 103 16.36 -5.67 27.46
C ASP A 103 15.54 -6.38 28.57
N THR A 104 14.22 -6.14 28.61
CA THR A 104 13.33 -6.70 29.64
C THR A 104 12.90 -8.14 29.35
N ASN A 105 12.92 -8.57 28.09
CA ASN A 105 12.49 -9.90 27.68
C ASN A 105 13.57 -10.61 26.85
N PRO A 106 14.36 -11.53 27.45
CA PRO A 106 15.44 -12.22 26.73
C PRO A 106 14.94 -13.14 25.60
N ASN A 107 13.64 -13.44 25.51
CA ASN A 107 13.05 -14.19 24.41
C ASN A 107 12.60 -13.28 23.24
N LEU A 108 12.68 -11.96 23.38
CA LEU A 108 12.31 -11.01 22.34
C LEU A 108 13.55 -10.60 21.55
N ALA A 109 13.77 -11.25 20.41
CA ALA A 109 14.82 -10.87 19.47
C ALA A 109 14.45 -9.58 18.72
N GLN A 110 15.45 -8.77 18.41
CA GLN A 110 15.31 -7.58 17.57
C GLN A 110 14.98 -7.97 16.11
N ASN A 111 14.34 -7.05 15.38
CA ASN A 111 14.14 -7.18 13.94
C ASN A 111 15.49 -7.11 13.20
N ASP A 112 15.68 -7.97 12.20
CA ASP A 112 16.91 -8.01 11.39
C ASP A 112 17.28 -6.61 10.86
N GLY A 113 18.54 -6.20 11.09
CA GLY A 113 19.07 -4.91 10.65
C GLY A 113 18.97 -3.76 11.66
N TYR A 114 18.57 -4.04 12.91
CA TYR A 114 18.53 -3.11 14.04
C TYR A 114 19.23 -3.64 15.28
#